data_AF-A5DIB2-F1
#
_entry.id   AF-A5DIB2-F1
#
_cell.length_a   1.000
_cell.length_b   1.000
_cell.length_c   1.000
_cell.angle_alpha   90.00
_cell.angle_beta   90.00
_cell.angle_gamma   90.00
#
_symmetry.space_group_name_H-M   'P 1'
#
loop_
_entity.id
_entity.type
_entity.pdbx_description
1 polymer ?
#
loop_
_entity_poly.entity_id
_entity_poly.type
_entity_poly.pdbx_seq_one_letter_code
_entity_poly.pdbx_strand_id
1 'polypeptide(L)'
;MASKCSSQWQLYHIGPWHRRNFRYGNFYISCAFAFASCLVRPTNGIIWFFLGTRFLWERPWSYQLFKLSVTILLELGVVVGVSTLLDYAFYGHWTFPTYNFLEFNVFRNFSIFYGSAPWHFHVGQSLPVLLTTQFPLVVISFAANWYSTLNSLVALNIAAFSLISHKEFRFLYPLQPIFMVMGAPVVLKLWKWKWKPILFSIYLSLSVAIALFFTQRHERGVLEVVQLLSSDPSVSRFAVLAPCHSTPWQSHLHQKRLEDSWFVTCEPPIGLEGSGSTIVANYKDEGDIFYNDPATYIKQLQPGLSHVVAFEPLHELLTSLGYVEQKRFFNSDFHWDPRRWGDIIVYTSPQLV
;
A
#
# COMPACT_ATOMS: atom_id res chain seq x y z
N MET A 1 -17.23 -39.27 20.27
CA MET A 1 -16.00 -38.70 19.66
C MET A 1 -16.17 -37.26 19.13
N ALA A 2 -17.38 -36.76 18.89
CA ALA A 2 -17.62 -35.38 18.40
C ALA A 2 -17.45 -34.26 19.44
N SER A 3 -17.42 -34.56 20.76
CA SER A 3 -17.38 -33.53 21.81
C SER A 3 -15.98 -33.00 22.15
N LYS A 4 -14.89 -33.66 21.73
CA LYS A 4 -13.51 -33.19 21.95
C LYS A 4 -12.94 -32.37 20.80
N CYS A 5 -13.63 -32.30 19.65
CA CYS A 5 -13.17 -31.52 18.50
C CYS A 5 -13.58 -30.03 18.60
N SER A 6 -14.60 -29.68 19.41
CA SER A 6 -15.10 -28.30 19.49
C SER A 6 -14.24 -27.36 20.35
N SER A 7 -13.40 -27.86 21.26
CA SER A 7 -12.62 -27.01 22.17
C SER A 7 -11.41 -26.35 21.48
N GLN A 8 -10.85 -26.94 20.44
CA GLN A 8 -9.71 -26.36 19.69
C GLN A 8 -10.12 -25.23 18.72
N TRP A 9 -11.42 -25.14 18.38
CA TRP A 9 -11.95 -24.11 17.49
C TRP A 9 -12.59 -22.93 18.23
N GLN A 10 -12.52 -22.87 19.57
CA GLN A 10 -12.97 -21.70 20.34
C GLN A 10 -12.21 -20.41 19.96
N LEU A 11 -10.99 -20.51 19.44
CA LEU A 11 -10.24 -19.39 18.85
C LEU A 11 -10.90 -18.80 17.58
N TYR A 12 -11.80 -19.50 16.90
CA TYR A 12 -12.54 -18.96 15.75
C TYR A 12 -13.88 -18.33 16.13
N HIS A 13 -14.31 -18.51 17.38
CA HIS A 13 -15.37 -17.72 17.99
C HIS A 13 -14.83 -16.47 18.69
N ILE A 14 -13.66 -15.96 18.26
CA ILE A 14 -13.20 -14.60 18.58
C ILE A 14 -14.03 -13.62 17.75
N GLY A 15 -15.31 -13.52 18.09
CA GLY A 15 -15.95 -12.21 18.05
C GLY A 15 -15.43 -11.44 19.27
N PRO A 16 -15.09 -10.15 19.17
CA PRO A 16 -14.72 -9.33 20.34
C PRO A 16 -15.81 -9.26 21.43
N TRP A 17 -16.99 -9.84 21.15
CA TRP A 17 -18.25 -9.54 21.80
C TRP A 17 -18.94 -10.76 22.42
N HIS A 18 -18.18 -11.77 22.88
CA HIS A 18 -18.76 -13.01 23.40
C HIS A 18 -19.68 -12.73 24.60
N ARG A 19 -20.92 -13.25 24.52
CA ARG A 19 -22.08 -12.99 25.40
C ARG A 19 -21.84 -13.02 26.92
N ARG A 20 -20.81 -13.69 27.44
CA ARG A 20 -20.65 -13.91 28.89
C ARG A 20 -19.96 -12.79 29.66
N ASN A 21 -19.15 -11.93 29.03
CA ASN A 21 -18.36 -10.87 29.71
C ASN A 21 -18.30 -9.56 28.91
N PHE A 22 -19.46 -9.02 28.49
CA PHE A 22 -19.51 -7.77 27.73
C PHE A 22 -19.26 -6.56 28.64
N ARG A 23 -18.06 -5.95 28.53
CA ARG A 23 -17.72 -4.71 29.25
C ARG A 23 -17.94 -3.51 28.35
N TYR A 24 -18.94 -2.69 28.69
CA TYR A 24 -19.31 -1.50 27.91
C TYR A 24 -18.15 -0.52 27.68
N GLY A 25 -17.28 -0.28 28.67
CA GLY A 25 -16.14 0.63 28.51
C GLY A 25 -15.17 0.20 27.40
N ASN A 26 -14.76 -1.07 27.39
CA ASN A 26 -13.87 -1.61 26.35
C ASN A 26 -14.52 -1.61 24.97
N PHE A 27 -15.85 -1.76 24.93
CA PHE A 27 -16.63 -1.70 23.70
C PHE A 27 -16.55 -0.32 23.05
N TYR A 28 -16.82 0.74 23.82
CA TYR A 28 -16.75 2.11 23.30
C TYR A 28 -15.32 2.45 22.86
N ILE A 29 -14.29 2.12 23.64
CA ILE A 29 -12.90 2.32 23.21
C ILE A 29 -12.61 1.65 21.86
N SER A 30 -13.13 0.44 21.64
CA SER A 30 -12.97 -0.27 20.36
C SER A 30 -13.73 0.42 19.22
N CYS A 31 -14.92 0.99 19.49
CA CYS A 31 -15.68 1.80 18.53
C CYS A 31 -14.96 3.10 18.17
N ALA A 32 -14.41 3.83 19.14
CA ALA A 32 -13.58 5.00 18.88
C ALA A 32 -12.41 4.69 17.93
N PHE A 33 -11.67 3.60 18.17
CA PHE A 33 -10.60 3.17 17.27
C PHE A 33 -11.12 2.76 15.89
N ALA A 34 -12.28 2.09 15.82
CA ALA A 34 -12.92 1.75 14.56
C ALA A 34 -13.26 2.99 13.74
N PHE A 35 -13.88 4.01 14.36
CA PHE A 35 -14.22 5.27 13.70
C PHE A 35 -12.99 6.06 13.27
N ALA A 36 -12.00 6.21 14.15
CA ALA A 36 -10.73 6.85 13.80
C ALA A 36 -10.07 6.13 12.62
N SER A 37 -10.10 4.79 12.59
CA SER A 37 -9.55 4.02 11.47
C SER A 37 -10.29 4.25 10.14
N CYS A 38 -11.59 4.58 10.18
CA CYS A 38 -12.37 4.92 8.99
C CYS A 38 -12.12 6.36 8.52
N LEU A 39 -11.82 7.28 9.43
CA LEU A 39 -11.45 8.65 9.06
C LEU A 39 -10.08 8.69 8.39
N VAL A 40 -9.09 8.02 8.99
CA VAL A 40 -7.74 7.89 8.40
C VAL A 40 -7.80 7.10 7.10
N ARG A 41 -8.65 6.08 7.04
CA ARG A 41 -8.78 5.21 5.88
C ARG A 41 -10.25 4.81 5.63
N PRO A 42 -10.97 5.51 4.74
CA PRO A 42 -12.41 5.30 4.51
C PRO A 42 -12.77 3.86 4.15
N THR A 43 -11.89 3.14 3.46
CA THR A 43 -12.10 1.74 3.07
C THR A 43 -12.21 0.78 4.25
N ASN A 44 -11.70 1.12 5.44
CA ASN A 44 -11.88 0.32 6.66
C ASN A 44 -13.35 0.22 7.07
N GLY A 45 -14.21 1.10 6.54
CA GLY A 45 -15.66 1.01 6.70
C GLY A 45 -16.22 -0.35 6.29
N ILE A 46 -15.63 -1.04 5.29
CA ILE A 46 -16.07 -2.39 4.88
C ILE A 46 -15.94 -3.39 6.04
N ILE A 47 -14.82 -3.32 6.77
CA ILE A 47 -14.55 -4.22 7.91
C ILE A 47 -15.54 -3.97 9.03
N TRP A 48 -15.64 -2.71 9.46
CA TRP A 48 -16.43 -2.35 10.63
C TRP A 48 -17.93 -2.39 10.36
N PHE A 49 -18.37 -2.09 9.14
CA PHE A 49 -19.76 -2.25 8.74
C PHE A 49 -20.19 -3.72 8.79
N PHE A 50 -19.37 -4.64 8.29
CA PHE A 50 -19.67 -6.07 8.40
C PHE A 50 -19.72 -6.56 9.86
N LEU A 51 -18.73 -6.19 10.68
CA LEU A 51 -18.69 -6.60 12.08
C LEU A 51 -19.84 -5.97 12.89
N GLY A 52 -20.17 -4.71 12.63
CA GLY A 52 -21.26 -3.98 13.27
C GLY A 52 -22.63 -4.54 12.91
N THR A 53 -22.89 -4.78 11.62
CA THR A 53 -24.16 -5.39 11.15
C THR A 53 -24.34 -6.79 11.73
N ARG A 54 -23.29 -7.62 11.73
CA ARG A 54 -23.34 -8.94 12.35
C ARG A 54 -23.57 -8.88 13.87
N PHE A 55 -22.93 -7.94 14.56
CA PHE A 55 -23.15 -7.72 15.99
C PHE A 55 -24.60 -7.35 16.32
N LEU A 56 -25.22 -6.50 15.50
CA LEU A 56 -26.64 -6.13 15.65
C LEU A 56 -27.56 -7.31 15.32
N TRP A 57 -27.25 -8.09 14.27
CA TRP A 57 -28.07 -9.22 13.82
C TRP A 57 -28.10 -10.38 14.83
N GLU A 58 -26.99 -10.65 15.51
CA GLU A 58 -26.88 -11.75 16.49
C GLU A 58 -27.57 -11.44 17.84
N ARG A 59 -28.14 -10.24 18.01
CA ARG A 59 -28.79 -9.79 19.24
C ARG A 59 -30.26 -9.44 19.00
N PRO A 60 -31.18 -9.93 19.85
CA PRO A 60 -32.57 -9.51 19.77
C PRO A 60 -32.68 -8.02 20.12
N TRP A 61 -33.67 -7.37 19.52
CA TRP A 61 -34.02 -5.99 19.84
C TRP A 61 -34.34 -5.85 21.33
N SER A 62 -33.71 -4.87 21.97
CA SER A 62 -33.88 -4.57 23.39
C SER A 62 -33.58 -3.10 23.66
N TYR A 63 -34.10 -2.56 24.76
CA TYR A 63 -33.78 -1.20 25.20
C TYR A 63 -32.26 -0.99 25.40
N GLN A 64 -31.55 -2.02 25.85
CA GLN A 64 -30.10 -1.98 26.00
C GLN A 64 -29.38 -1.86 24.65
N LEU A 65 -29.85 -2.59 23.63
CA LEU A 65 -29.32 -2.48 22.27
C LEU A 65 -29.57 -1.10 21.68
N PHE A 66 -30.78 -0.55 21.86
CA PHE A 66 -31.13 0.80 21.42
C PHE A 66 -30.22 1.86 22.08
N LYS A 67 -30.08 1.81 23.41
CA LYS A 67 -29.19 2.71 24.16
C LYS A 67 -27.74 2.62 23.66
N LEU A 68 -27.27 1.40 23.40
CA LEU A 68 -25.93 1.17 22.86
C LEU A 68 -25.77 1.81 21.47
N SER A 69 -26.71 1.57 20.55
CA SER A 69 -26.71 2.15 19.21
C SER A 69 -26.70 3.68 19.22
N VAL A 70 -27.52 4.31 20.07
CA VAL A 70 -27.53 5.76 20.24
C VAL A 70 -26.18 6.27 20.76
N THR A 71 -25.59 5.58 21.74
CA THR A 71 -24.28 5.98 22.30
C THR A 71 -23.16 5.87 21.26
N ILE A 72 -23.17 4.82 20.43
CA ILE A 72 -22.24 4.64 19.32
C ILE A 72 -22.38 5.77 18.28
N LEU A 73 -23.61 6.18 17.96
CA LEU A 73 -23.85 7.28 17.02
C LEU A 73 -23.37 8.63 17.57
N LEU A 74 -23.55 8.87 18.87
CA LEU A 74 -23.01 10.06 19.54
C LEU A 74 -21.48 10.05 19.52
N GLU A 75 -20.86 8.91 19.81
CA GLU A 75 -19.41 8.71 19.73
C GLU A 75 -18.87 8.98 18.32
N LEU A 76 -19.53 8.44 17.29
CA LEU A 76 -19.20 8.73 15.89
C LEU A 76 -19.27 10.23 15.60
N GLY A 77 -20.35 10.90 16.06
CA GLY A 77 -20.51 12.35 15.90
C GLY A 77 -19.39 13.16 16.56
N VAL A 78 -18.94 12.76 17.75
CA VAL A 78 -17.80 13.39 18.43
C VAL A 78 -16.51 13.18 17.65
N VAL A 79 -16.22 11.95 17.21
CA VAL A 79 -14.99 11.61 16.47
C VAL A 79 -14.94 12.37 15.12
N VAL A 80 -16.04 12.40 14.39
CA VAL A 80 -16.18 13.15 13.13
C VAL A 80 -16.05 14.66 13.37
N GLY A 81 -16.69 15.18 14.42
CA GLY A 81 -16.63 16.60 14.79
C GLY A 81 -15.19 17.03 15.12
N VAL A 82 -14.48 16.26 15.93
CA VAL A 82 -13.06 16.52 16.26
C VAL A 82 -12.20 16.51 15.00
N SER A 83 -12.36 15.53 14.11
CA SER A 83 -11.62 15.49 12.84
C SER A 83 -11.89 16.72 11.99
N THR A 84 -13.15 17.09 11.82
CA THR A 84 -13.54 18.24 11.00
C THR A 84 -12.98 19.55 11.54
N LEU A 85 -12.93 19.70 12.87
CA LEU A 85 -12.32 20.88 13.51
C LEU A 85 -10.80 20.92 13.32
N LEU A 86 -10.13 19.76 13.38
CA LEU A 86 -8.69 19.67 13.08
C LEU A 86 -8.40 19.99 11.62
N ASP A 87 -9.20 19.47 10.70
CA ASP A 87 -9.08 19.73 9.27
C ASP A 87 -9.30 21.23 8.98
N TYR A 88 -10.32 21.84 9.59
CA TYR A 88 -10.55 23.29 9.48
C TYR A 88 -9.35 24.10 10.02
N ALA A 89 -8.81 23.72 11.19
CA ALA A 89 -7.67 24.41 11.79
C ALA A 89 -6.40 24.31 10.91
N PHE A 90 -6.22 23.20 10.20
CA PHE A 90 -5.08 23.00 9.31
C PHE A 90 -5.24 23.70 7.94
N TYR A 91 -6.39 23.50 7.28
CA TYR A 91 -6.63 24.00 5.92
C TYR A 91 -7.20 25.42 5.86
N GLY A 92 -7.67 25.97 6.97
CA GLY A 92 -8.26 27.32 7.05
C GLY A 92 -9.65 27.45 6.42
N HIS A 93 -10.25 26.36 5.94
CA HIS A 93 -11.60 26.32 5.37
C HIS A 93 -12.29 25.01 5.74
N TRP A 94 -13.63 25.01 5.72
CA TRP A 94 -14.41 23.82 6.01
C TRP A 94 -14.23 22.80 4.90
N THR A 95 -13.58 21.68 5.24
CA THR A 95 -13.37 20.56 4.33
C THR A 95 -13.61 19.26 5.08
N PHE A 96 -14.12 18.26 4.37
CA PHE A 96 -14.34 16.93 4.93
C PHE A 96 -13.59 15.89 4.09
N PRO A 97 -12.35 15.53 4.46
CA PRO A 97 -11.47 14.70 3.64
C PRO A 97 -12.09 13.35 3.24
N THR A 98 -12.89 12.74 4.10
CA THR A 98 -13.58 11.48 3.79
C THR A 98 -14.57 11.62 2.64
N TYR A 99 -15.28 12.75 2.51
CA TYR A 99 -16.15 13.00 1.37
C TYR A 99 -15.35 13.25 0.09
N ASN A 100 -14.30 14.07 0.17
CA ASN A 100 -13.41 14.34 -0.97
C ASN A 100 -12.78 13.04 -1.50
N PHE A 101 -12.42 12.12 -0.61
CA PHE A 101 -11.94 10.79 -0.98
C PHE A 101 -12.99 10.00 -1.77
N LEU A 102 -14.24 9.96 -1.30
CA LEU A 102 -15.33 9.25 -1.98
C LEU A 102 -15.62 9.88 -3.34
N GLU A 103 -15.63 11.21 -3.41
CA GLU A 103 -15.80 11.94 -4.66
C GLU A 103 -14.73 11.59 -5.68
N PHE A 104 -13.46 11.70 -5.29
CA PHE A 104 -12.35 11.45 -6.20
C PHE A 104 -12.23 9.98 -6.62
N ASN A 105 -12.34 9.05 -5.67
CA ASN A 105 -12.01 7.64 -5.91
C ASN A 105 -13.23 6.80 -6.32
N VAL A 106 -14.42 7.08 -5.80
CA VAL A 106 -15.61 6.27 -6.02
C VAL A 106 -16.51 6.88 -7.08
N PHE A 107 -16.85 8.16 -6.96
CA PHE A 107 -17.79 8.80 -7.89
C PHE A 107 -17.13 9.17 -9.21
N ARG A 108 -15.92 9.73 -9.19
CA ARG A 108 -15.19 10.14 -10.40
C ARG A 108 -14.25 9.06 -10.96
N ASN A 109 -13.96 8.02 -10.18
CA ASN A 109 -13.17 6.84 -10.59
C ASN A 109 -11.81 7.16 -11.23
N PHE A 110 -11.15 8.23 -10.80
CA PHE A 110 -9.83 8.62 -11.33
C PHE A 110 -8.73 7.60 -11.05
N SER A 111 -8.95 6.68 -10.11
CA SER A 111 -7.99 5.63 -9.77
C SER A 111 -7.64 4.72 -10.96
N ILE A 112 -8.50 4.61 -11.99
CA ILE A 112 -8.19 3.89 -13.24
C ILE A 112 -6.93 4.42 -13.93
N PHE A 113 -6.60 5.71 -13.76
CA PHE A 113 -5.42 6.33 -14.35
C PHE A 113 -4.12 5.61 -13.93
N TYR A 114 -4.06 5.11 -12.70
CA TYR A 114 -2.92 4.38 -12.16
C TYR A 114 -2.88 2.90 -12.58
N GLY A 115 -3.60 2.55 -13.65
CA GLY A 115 -3.67 1.21 -14.20
C GLY A 115 -4.83 0.38 -13.67
N SER A 116 -5.15 -0.69 -14.41
CA SER A 116 -6.17 -1.67 -14.05
C SER A 116 -5.57 -3.06 -13.93
N ALA A 117 -6.15 -3.87 -13.06
CA ALA A 117 -5.71 -5.24 -12.83
C ALA A 117 -6.91 -6.20 -12.92
N PRO A 118 -6.70 -7.47 -13.29
CA PRO A 118 -7.79 -8.43 -13.43
C PRO A 118 -8.50 -8.68 -12.10
N TRP A 119 -9.75 -9.15 -12.17
CA TRP A 119 -10.60 -9.39 -10.98
C TRP A 119 -9.95 -10.32 -9.95
N HIS A 120 -9.13 -11.28 -10.39
CA HIS A 120 -8.45 -12.27 -9.56
C HIS A 120 -7.12 -11.77 -8.96
N PHE A 121 -6.70 -10.53 -9.22
CA PHE A 121 -5.43 -9.95 -8.73
C PHE A 121 -5.23 -10.15 -7.23
N HIS A 122 -6.26 -9.90 -6.42
CA HIS A 122 -6.13 -10.02 -4.97
C HIS A 122 -5.93 -11.48 -4.52
N VAL A 123 -6.62 -12.42 -5.15
CA VAL A 123 -6.51 -13.85 -4.83
C VAL A 123 -5.17 -14.41 -5.33
N GLY A 124 -4.79 -14.10 -6.57
CA GLY A 124 -3.63 -14.69 -7.23
C GLY A 124 -2.30 -14.01 -6.90
N GLN A 125 -2.31 -12.72 -6.55
CA GLN A 125 -1.09 -11.95 -6.31
C GLN A 125 -1.07 -11.33 -4.91
N SER A 126 -2.13 -10.61 -4.52
CA SER A 126 -2.06 -9.88 -3.25
C SER A 126 -1.98 -10.77 -2.03
N LEU A 127 -2.78 -11.83 -1.94
CA LEU A 127 -2.71 -12.76 -0.81
C LEU A 127 -1.35 -13.47 -0.70
N PRO A 128 -0.78 -14.06 -1.77
CA PRO A 128 0.57 -14.62 -1.70
C PRO A 128 1.64 -13.61 -1.25
N VAL A 129 1.63 -12.40 -1.82
CA VAL A 129 2.61 -11.35 -1.50
C VAL A 129 2.46 -10.87 -0.06
N LEU A 130 1.24 -10.65 0.40
CA LEU A 130 0.96 -10.17 1.76
C LEU A 130 1.29 -11.17 2.85
N LEU A 131 0.92 -12.42 2.58
CA LEU A 131 1.04 -13.49 3.57
C LEU A 131 2.42 -14.12 3.55
N THR A 132 3.18 -13.99 2.46
CA THR A 132 4.53 -14.54 2.30
C THR A 132 4.61 -16.00 2.82
N THR A 133 5.42 -16.27 3.84
CA THR A 133 5.59 -17.58 4.45
C THR A 133 4.37 -18.07 5.24
N GLN A 134 3.44 -17.17 5.61
CA GLN A 134 2.18 -17.50 6.28
C GLN A 134 1.07 -17.93 5.32
N PHE A 135 1.24 -17.71 4.01
CA PHE A 135 0.22 -18.02 3.00
C PHE A 135 -0.39 -19.43 3.14
N PRO A 136 0.40 -20.53 3.19
CA PRO A 136 -0.17 -21.87 3.33
C PRO A 136 -0.92 -22.07 4.66
N LEU A 137 -0.47 -21.44 5.75
CA LEU A 137 -1.10 -21.57 7.07
C LEU A 137 -2.50 -20.95 7.08
N VAL A 138 -2.63 -19.76 6.47
CA VAL A 138 -3.91 -19.06 6.35
C VAL A 138 -4.86 -19.81 5.41
N VAL A 139 -4.37 -20.35 4.29
CA VAL A 139 -5.21 -21.12 3.35
C VAL A 139 -5.75 -22.40 4.01
N ILE A 140 -4.90 -23.16 4.71
CA ILE A 140 -5.33 -24.37 5.43
C ILE A 140 -6.36 -24.01 6.51
N SER A 141 -6.15 -22.92 7.24
CA SER A 141 -7.09 -22.40 8.23
C SER A 141 -8.43 -22.02 7.60
N PHE A 142 -8.39 -21.29 6.49
CA PHE A 142 -9.58 -20.83 5.77
C PHE A 142 -10.42 -22.02 5.30
N ALA A 143 -9.78 -23.01 4.68
CA ALA A 143 -10.45 -24.22 4.18
C ALA A 143 -11.05 -25.07 5.31
N ALA A 144 -10.39 -25.13 6.47
CA ALA A 144 -10.85 -25.93 7.59
C ALA A 144 -12.08 -25.35 8.32
N ASN A 145 -12.36 -24.04 8.20
CA ASN A 145 -13.49 -23.40 8.88
C ASN A 145 -14.16 -22.31 8.03
N TRP A 146 -14.69 -22.69 6.86
CA TRP A 146 -15.22 -21.75 5.88
C TRP A 146 -16.42 -20.90 6.35
N TYR A 147 -17.16 -21.35 7.37
CA TYR A 147 -18.31 -20.63 7.94
C TYR A 147 -17.96 -19.63 9.06
N SER A 148 -16.67 -19.44 9.37
CA SER A 148 -16.22 -18.48 10.37
C SER A 148 -16.57 -17.04 10.00
N THR A 149 -16.95 -16.23 11.00
CA THR A 149 -17.16 -14.78 10.84
C THR A 149 -15.94 -14.08 10.23
N LEU A 150 -14.72 -14.50 10.63
CA LEU A 150 -13.49 -13.92 10.10
C LEU A 150 -13.27 -14.29 8.62
N ASN A 151 -13.64 -15.51 8.21
CA ASN A 151 -13.54 -15.93 6.81
C ASN A 151 -14.53 -15.15 5.95
N SER A 152 -15.77 -14.97 6.42
CA SER A 152 -16.75 -14.12 5.73
C SER A 152 -16.27 -12.68 5.60
N LEU A 153 -15.68 -12.12 6.64
CA LEU A 153 -15.10 -10.77 6.64
C LEU A 153 -13.97 -10.63 5.61
N VAL A 154 -13.03 -11.57 5.59
CA VAL A 154 -11.93 -11.61 4.63
C VAL A 154 -12.47 -11.77 3.20
N ALA A 155 -13.39 -12.71 2.98
CA ALA A 155 -14.00 -12.94 1.67
C ALA A 155 -14.74 -11.71 1.15
N LEU A 156 -15.49 -11.02 2.02
CA LEU A 156 -16.17 -9.77 1.68
C LEU A 156 -15.20 -8.67 1.26
N ASN A 157 -14.11 -8.48 2.00
CA ASN A 157 -13.10 -7.46 1.66
C ASN A 157 -12.41 -7.79 0.34
N ILE A 158 -11.99 -9.05 0.14
CA ILE A 158 -11.39 -9.48 -1.13
C ILE A 158 -12.37 -9.26 -2.27
N ALA A 159 -13.64 -9.66 -2.13
CA ALA A 159 -14.66 -9.47 -3.15
C ALA A 159 -14.87 -7.97 -3.46
N ALA A 160 -15.02 -7.14 -2.43
CA ALA A 160 -15.22 -5.70 -2.59
C ALA A 160 -14.07 -5.05 -3.38
N PHE A 161 -12.81 -5.36 -3.05
CA PHE A 161 -11.65 -4.81 -3.78
C PHE A 161 -11.38 -5.54 -5.12
N SER A 162 -11.88 -6.76 -5.32
CA SER A 162 -11.81 -7.43 -6.61
C SER A 162 -12.75 -6.82 -7.66
N LEU A 163 -13.83 -6.17 -7.22
CA LEU A 163 -14.82 -5.51 -8.10
C LEU A 163 -14.37 -4.15 -8.63
N ILE A 164 -13.39 -3.49 -8.00
CA ILE A 164 -12.86 -2.20 -8.48
C ILE A 164 -11.80 -2.40 -9.57
N SER A 165 -11.72 -1.49 -10.53
CA SER A 165 -10.79 -1.62 -11.67
C SER A 165 -9.32 -1.48 -11.25
N HIS A 166 -9.01 -0.44 -10.48
CA HIS A 166 -7.68 -0.20 -9.93
C HIS A 166 -7.45 -1.04 -8.68
N LYS A 167 -6.27 -1.65 -8.54
CA LYS A 167 -5.97 -2.57 -7.44
C LYS A 167 -4.53 -2.41 -6.98
N GLU A 168 -4.34 -2.39 -5.67
CA GLU A 168 -3.03 -2.32 -5.05
C GLU A 168 -2.93 -3.31 -3.90
N PHE A 169 -1.71 -3.80 -3.62
CA PHE A 169 -1.45 -4.69 -2.50
C PHE A 169 -1.90 -4.08 -1.16
N ARG A 170 -1.71 -2.76 -0.99
CA ARG A 170 -2.06 -2.04 0.24
C ARG A 170 -3.55 -2.03 0.56
N PHE A 171 -4.44 -2.34 -0.39
CA PHE A 171 -5.88 -2.41 -0.16
C PHE A 171 -6.26 -3.47 0.89
N LEU A 172 -5.55 -4.60 0.90
CA LEU A 172 -5.79 -5.68 1.86
C LEU A 172 -4.92 -5.61 3.13
N TYR A 173 -3.99 -4.66 3.23
CA TYR A 173 -3.11 -4.51 4.41
C TYR A 173 -3.86 -4.45 5.77
N PRO A 174 -5.04 -3.81 5.88
CA PRO A 174 -5.78 -3.79 7.15
C PRO A 174 -6.21 -5.18 7.64
N LEU A 175 -6.24 -6.19 6.75
CA LEU A 175 -6.56 -7.57 7.12
C LEU A 175 -5.36 -8.34 7.69
N GLN A 176 -4.14 -7.79 7.65
CA GLN A 176 -2.94 -8.49 8.11
C GLN A 176 -3.05 -9.06 9.54
N PRO A 177 -3.55 -8.30 10.54
CA PRO A 177 -3.72 -8.85 11.89
C PRO A 177 -4.76 -10.00 11.92
N ILE A 178 -5.79 -9.92 11.08
CA ILE A 178 -6.84 -10.95 10.98
C ILE A 178 -6.25 -12.23 10.40
N PHE A 179 -5.42 -12.12 9.36
CA PHE A 179 -4.73 -13.27 8.79
C PHE A 179 -3.82 -13.96 9.80
N MET A 180 -3.11 -13.21 10.64
CA MET A 180 -2.29 -13.78 11.73
C MET A 180 -3.15 -14.58 12.72
N VAL A 181 -4.30 -14.03 13.14
CA VAL A 181 -5.25 -14.72 14.03
C VAL A 181 -5.81 -15.98 13.37
N MET A 182 -6.14 -15.92 12.08
CA MET A 182 -6.62 -17.07 11.32
C MET A 182 -5.56 -18.16 11.20
N GLY A 183 -4.30 -17.82 10.97
CA GLY A 183 -3.20 -18.80 10.86
C GLY A 183 -2.85 -19.50 12.18
N ALA A 184 -3.10 -18.85 13.32
CA ALA A 184 -2.66 -19.31 14.64
C ALA A 184 -3.07 -20.76 14.99
N PRO A 185 -4.29 -21.24 14.71
CA PRO A 185 -4.71 -22.59 15.09
C PRO A 185 -4.01 -23.69 14.27
N VAL A 186 -3.56 -23.39 13.05
CA VAL A 186 -2.71 -24.30 12.27
C VAL A 186 -1.32 -24.39 12.92
N VAL A 187 -0.75 -23.26 13.31
CA VAL A 187 0.52 -23.20 14.05
C VAL A 187 0.43 -24.00 15.36
N LEU A 188 -0.64 -23.84 16.14
CA LEU A 188 -0.85 -24.57 17.39
C LEU A 188 -0.94 -26.10 17.18
N LYS A 189 -1.47 -26.56 16.04
CA LYS A 189 -1.48 -27.98 15.67
C LYS A 189 -0.06 -28.46 15.32
N LEU A 190 0.66 -27.71 14.49
CA LEU A 190 2.05 -28.01 14.14
C LEU A 190 2.98 -28.00 15.36
N TRP A 191 2.70 -27.17 16.35
CA TRP A 191 3.46 -27.10 17.60
C TRP A 191 3.37 -28.36 18.47
N LYS A 192 2.45 -29.27 18.18
CA LYS A 192 2.35 -30.59 18.84
C LYS A 192 3.25 -31.64 18.20
N TRP A 193 3.79 -31.37 17.02
CA TRP A 193 4.62 -32.33 16.30
C TRP A 193 6.03 -32.40 16.89
N LYS A 194 6.62 -33.61 16.90
CA LYS A 194 8.00 -33.83 17.40
C LYS A 194 9.06 -33.02 16.63
N TRP A 195 8.78 -32.69 15.37
CA TRP A 195 9.65 -31.92 14.48
C TRP A 195 9.46 -30.40 14.56
N LYS A 196 8.67 -29.89 15.51
CA LYS A 196 8.39 -28.46 15.67
C LYS A 196 9.63 -27.55 15.73
N PRO A 197 10.77 -27.88 16.41
CA PRO A 197 11.91 -26.97 16.41
C PRO A 197 12.49 -26.80 15.01
N ILE A 198 12.58 -27.90 14.25
CA ILE A 198 13.12 -27.89 12.88
C ILE A 198 12.19 -27.11 11.94
N LEU A 199 10.87 -27.37 11.99
CA LEU A 199 9.89 -26.65 11.18
C LEU A 199 9.87 -25.14 11.49
N PHE A 200 9.95 -24.78 12.77
CA PHE A 200 10.02 -23.38 13.19
C PHE A 200 11.31 -22.71 12.72
N SER A 201 12.46 -23.37 12.85
CA SER A 201 13.73 -22.86 12.35
C SER A 201 13.70 -22.63 10.84
N ILE A 202 13.18 -23.58 10.05
CA ILE A 202 13.04 -23.42 8.59
C ILE A 202 12.14 -22.22 8.27
N TYR A 203 10.97 -22.13 8.90
CA TYR A 203 10.04 -21.02 8.71
C TYR A 203 10.68 -19.66 9.05
N LEU A 204 11.37 -19.58 10.19
CA LEU A 204 12.02 -18.36 10.65
C LEU A 204 13.16 -17.96 9.71
N SER A 205 14.04 -18.91 9.36
CA SER A 205 15.15 -18.68 8.45
C SER A 205 14.67 -18.21 7.08
N LEU A 206 13.63 -18.84 6.52
CA LEU A 206 13.05 -18.42 5.25
C LEU A 206 12.46 -17.00 5.34
N SER A 207 11.70 -16.71 6.41
CA SER A 207 11.09 -15.38 6.60
C SER A 207 12.15 -14.29 6.75
N VAL A 208 13.21 -14.55 7.53
CA VAL A 208 14.35 -13.64 7.70
C VAL A 208 15.11 -13.46 6.39
N ALA A 209 15.35 -14.53 5.64
CA ALA A 209 16.04 -14.45 4.34
C ALA A 209 15.27 -13.58 3.33
N ILE A 210 13.95 -13.80 3.21
CA ILE A 210 13.07 -12.98 2.36
C ILE A 210 13.11 -11.52 2.81
N ALA A 211 12.99 -11.26 4.12
CA ALA A 211 13.00 -9.91 4.65
C ALA A 211 14.34 -9.19 4.39
N LEU A 212 15.47 -9.86 4.64
CA LEU A 212 16.80 -9.30 4.37
C LEU A 212 17.00 -9.04 2.88
N PHE A 213 16.56 -9.95 2.01
CA PHE A 213 16.66 -9.74 0.57
C PHE A 213 15.92 -8.48 0.12
N PHE A 214 14.63 -8.35 0.46
CA PHE A 214 13.81 -7.23 0.01
C PHE A 214 14.10 -5.90 0.73
N THR A 215 14.71 -5.92 1.90
CA THR A 215 15.04 -4.68 2.64
C THR A 215 16.50 -4.24 2.50
N GLN A 216 17.43 -5.14 2.18
CA GLN A 216 18.88 -4.83 2.16
C GLN A 216 19.53 -4.98 0.78
N ARG A 217 18.91 -5.70 -0.15
CA ARG A 217 19.48 -5.95 -1.48
C ARG A 217 18.61 -5.41 -2.61
N HIS A 218 17.36 -5.82 -2.67
CA HIS A 218 16.46 -5.45 -3.78
C HIS A 218 16.11 -3.96 -3.76
N GLU A 219 16.15 -3.32 -4.93
CA GLU A 219 15.90 -1.89 -5.14
C GLU A 219 16.73 -0.97 -4.22
N ARG A 220 17.97 -1.37 -3.87
CA ARG A 220 18.81 -0.61 -2.94
C ARG A 220 19.44 0.63 -3.56
N GLY A 221 19.86 0.55 -4.82
CA GLY A 221 20.65 1.58 -5.49
C GLY A 221 20.00 2.95 -5.52
N VAL A 222 18.67 3.01 -5.59
CA VAL A 222 17.93 4.29 -5.59
C VAL A 222 18.10 5.10 -4.31
N LEU A 223 18.36 4.45 -3.17
CA LEU A 223 18.68 5.14 -1.91
C LEU A 223 20.10 5.71 -1.95
N GLU A 224 21.06 4.92 -2.42
CA GLU A 224 22.48 5.31 -2.46
C GLU A 224 22.74 6.44 -3.45
N VAL A 225 22.04 6.47 -4.58
CA VAL A 225 22.12 7.58 -5.54
C VAL A 225 21.68 8.89 -4.90
N VAL A 226 20.54 8.91 -4.21
CA VAL A 226 20.06 10.16 -3.56
C VAL A 226 21.02 10.58 -2.46
N GLN A 227 21.59 9.63 -1.70
CA GLN A 227 22.62 9.93 -0.71
C GLN A 227 23.88 10.54 -1.36
N LEU A 228 24.36 9.98 -2.48
CA LEU A 228 25.49 10.54 -3.23
C LEU A 228 25.19 11.97 -3.68
N LEU A 229 24.05 12.19 -4.35
CA LEU A 229 23.67 13.50 -4.89
C LEU A 229 23.51 14.56 -3.80
N SER A 230 23.00 14.16 -2.64
CA SER A 230 22.86 15.04 -1.49
C SER A 230 24.22 15.40 -0.85
N SER A 231 25.18 14.48 -0.85
CA SER A 231 26.46 14.66 -0.16
C SER A 231 27.55 15.28 -1.04
N ASP A 232 27.47 15.11 -2.35
CA ASP A 232 28.44 15.64 -3.30
C ASP A 232 28.22 17.15 -3.52
N PRO A 233 29.21 18.01 -3.17
CA PRO A 233 29.12 19.46 -3.37
C PRO A 233 29.16 19.88 -4.84
N SER A 234 29.69 19.02 -5.73
CA SER A 234 29.82 19.32 -7.16
C SER A 234 28.48 19.26 -7.89
N VAL A 235 27.48 18.59 -7.30
CA VAL A 235 26.12 18.55 -7.81
C VAL A 235 25.51 19.95 -7.61
N SER A 236 25.07 20.64 -8.64
CA SER A 236 24.32 21.91 -8.47
C SER A 236 22.84 21.69 -8.75
N ARG A 237 22.57 20.92 -9.79
CA ARG A 237 21.24 20.61 -10.29
C ARG A 237 21.29 19.25 -10.98
N PHE A 238 20.32 18.39 -10.72
CA PHE A 238 20.26 17.08 -11.36
C PHE A 238 18.85 16.73 -11.84
N ALA A 239 18.79 15.77 -12.77
CA ALA A 239 17.55 15.19 -13.26
C ALA A 239 17.55 13.68 -13.07
N VAL A 240 16.42 13.11 -12.64
CA VAL A 240 16.22 11.65 -12.60
C VAL A 240 15.36 11.23 -13.78
N LEU A 241 16.00 10.61 -14.77
CA LEU A 241 15.40 10.05 -15.98
C LEU A 241 15.07 8.57 -15.75
N ALA A 242 13.98 8.34 -15.04
CA ALA A 242 13.49 7.02 -14.67
C ALA A 242 11.96 7.05 -14.61
N PRO A 243 11.26 5.90 -14.48
CA PRO A 243 9.83 5.93 -14.23
C PRO A 243 9.55 6.72 -12.94
N CYS A 244 8.41 7.41 -12.89
CA CYS A 244 8.05 8.23 -11.74
C CYS A 244 8.10 7.44 -10.42
N HIS A 245 8.36 8.15 -9.30
CA HIS A 245 8.50 7.56 -7.97
C HIS A 245 9.60 6.49 -7.82
N SER A 246 10.59 6.46 -8.71
CA SER A 246 11.72 5.52 -8.61
C SER A 246 12.70 5.82 -7.47
N THR A 247 12.76 7.05 -6.96
CA THR A 247 13.70 7.46 -5.90
C THR A 247 12.96 8.12 -4.73
N PRO A 248 13.49 8.08 -3.49
CA PRO A 248 12.81 8.63 -2.32
C PRO A 248 12.75 10.17 -2.27
N TRP A 249 13.40 10.84 -3.23
CA TRP A 249 13.39 12.29 -3.43
C TRP A 249 13.51 13.10 -2.12
N GLN A 250 12.52 13.94 -1.81
CA GLN A 250 12.53 14.83 -0.64
C GLN A 250 12.62 14.09 0.70
N SER A 251 12.34 12.80 0.80
CA SER A 251 12.52 12.06 2.06
C SER A 251 14.00 11.95 2.48
N HIS A 252 14.94 12.20 1.56
CA HIS A 252 16.39 12.12 1.81
C HIS A 252 17.15 13.37 1.32
N LEU A 253 16.62 14.14 0.38
CA LEU A 253 17.36 15.23 -0.26
C LEU A 253 17.44 16.50 0.59
N HIS A 254 16.36 16.88 1.29
CA HIS A 254 16.21 18.02 2.23
C HIS A 254 17.24 19.18 2.15
N GLN A 255 17.52 19.70 0.94
CA GLN A 255 18.56 20.70 0.71
C GLN A 255 18.11 21.78 -0.27
N LYS A 256 18.17 23.04 0.18
CA LYS A 256 17.83 24.21 -0.65
C LYS A 256 18.69 24.34 -1.91
N ARG A 257 19.96 23.94 -1.83
CA ARG A 257 20.89 23.95 -2.99
C ARG A 257 20.34 23.15 -4.18
N LEU A 258 19.55 22.12 -3.93
CA LEU A 258 19.08 21.16 -4.94
C LEU A 258 17.60 21.35 -5.28
N GLU A 259 16.99 22.47 -4.89
CA GLU A 259 15.55 22.76 -5.08
C GLU A 259 15.15 22.79 -6.57
N ASP A 260 16.07 23.22 -7.45
CA ASP A 260 15.86 23.26 -8.91
C ASP A 260 16.07 21.90 -9.60
N SER A 261 16.40 20.84 -8.84
CA SER A 261 16.50 19.48 -9.35
C SER A 261 15.10 18.91 -9.58
N TRP A 262 14.97 17.97 -10.51
CA TRP A 262 13.66 17.40 -10.87
C TRP A 262 13.75 15.93 -11.27
N PHE A 263 12.61 15.29 -11.44
CA PHE A 263 12.47 13.92 -11.90
C PHE A 263 11.27 13.81 -12.83
N VAL A 264 11.28 12.83 -13.72
CA VAL A 264 10.16 12.59 -14.66
C VAL A 264 8.89 12.25 -13.87
N THR A 265 7.84 13.04 -14.06
CA THR A 265 6.57 12.92 -13.32
C THR A 265 5.56 12.02 -14.04
N CYS A 266 4.49 11.64 -13.33
CA CYS A 266 3.35 10.90 -13.88
C CYS A 266 2.04 11.45 -13.31
N GLU A 267 1.89 12.77 -13.40
CA GLU A 267 0.72 13.45 -12.83
C GLU A 267 -0.55 13.13 -13.62
N PRO A 268 -1.67 12.84 -12.93
CA PRO A 268 -2.95 12.66 -13.61
C PRO A 268 -3.43 13.98 -14.23
N PRO A 269 -4.35 13.94 -15.21
CA PRO A 269 -4.93 15.12 -15.84
C PRO A 269 -5.85 15.90 -14.87
N ILE A 270 -5.26 16.67 -13.95
CA ILE A 270 -6.01 17.53 -13.00
C ILE A 270 -6.65 18.68 -13.79
N GLY A 271 -7.97 18.89 -13.60
CA GLY A 271 -8.72 19.97 -14.27
C GLY A 271 -9.36 19.59 -15.62
N LEU A 272 -9.15 18.37 -16.12
CA LEU A 272 -9.89 17.82 -17.28
C LEU A 272 -11.15 17.04 -16.85
N GLU A 273 -11.69 17.37 -15.68
CA GLU A 273 -12.69 16.60 -14.94
C GLU A 273 -14.08 16.55 -15.60
N GLY A 274 -14.32 17.39 -16.62
CA GLY A 274 -15.55 17.40 -17.44
C GLY A 274 -15.33 16.99 -18.90
N SER A 275 -14.09 16.67 -19.27
CA SER A 275 -13.72 16.23 -20.60
C SER A 275 -14.12 14.76 -20.76
N GLY A 276 -14.87 14.42 -21.82
CA GLY A 276 -15.37 13.05 -22.04
C GLY A 276 -14.27 11.97 -21.92
N SER A 277 -14.68 10.72 -21.61
CA SER A 277 -13.78 9.60 -21.29
C SER A 277 -12.65 9.35 -22.31
N THR A 278 -12.81 9.83 -23.54
CA THR A 278 -11.80 9.78 -24.62
C THR A 278 -10.58 10.67 -24.39
N ILE A 279 -10.71 11.79 -23.66
CA ILE A 279 -9.59 12.68 -23.36
C ILE A 279 -8.71 12.08 -22.26
N VAL A 280 -9.33 11.48 -21.25
CA VAL A 280 -8.60 10.75 -20.19
C VAL A 280 -7.90 9.51 -20.78
N ALA A 281 -8.53 8.79 -21.71
CA ALA A 281 -7.94 7.62 -22.34
C ALA A 281 -6.73 7.91 -23.25
N ASN A 282 -6.62 9.13 -23.78
CA ASN A 282 -5.54 9.55 -24.68
C ASN A 282 -4.52 10.47 -24.00
N TYR A 283 -4.71 10.77 -22.71
CA TYR A 283 -3.76 11.58 -21.95
C TYR A 283 -2.44 10.81 -21.83
N LYS A 284 -1.34 11.51 -22.10
CA LYS A 284 0.02 11.01 -21.88
C LYS A 284 0.65 11.87 -20.81
N ASP A 285 1.14 11.24 -19.77
CA ASP A 285 1.93 11.94 -18.76
C ASP A 285 3.37 12.21 -19.25
N GLU A 286 4.15 12.94 -18.45
CA GLU A 286 5.54 13.26 -18.78
C GLU A 286 6.39 11.99 -18.98
N GLY A 287 6.13 10.95 -18.18
CA GLY A 287 6.76 9.64 -18.30
C GLY A 287 6.45 8.94 -19.62
N ASP A 288 5.18 8.95 -20.06
CA ASP A 288 4.77 8.40 -21.35
C ASP A 288 5.45 9.14 -22.51
N ILE A 289 5.54 10.47 -22.43
CA ILE A 289 6.22 11.29 -23.43
C ILE A 289 7.71 10.94 -23.47
N PHE A 290 8.35 10.85 -22.31
CA PHE A 290 9.77 10.51 -22.18
C PHE A 290 10.08 9.12 -22.75
N TYR A 291 9.31 8.09 -22.37
CA TYR A 291 9.58 6.72 -22.82
C TYR A 291 9.16 6.43 -24.26
N ASN A 292 8.31 7.27 -24.86
CA ASN A 292 7.93 7.14 -26.28
C ASN A 292 9.06 7.57 -27.23
N ASP A 293 9.83 8.62 -26.89
CA ASP A 293 11.03 9.03 -27.63
C ASP A 293 12.09 9.62 -26.66
N PRO A 294 12.84 8.74 -25.97
CA PRO A 294 13.81 9.18 -24.97
C PRO A 294 14.96 9.97 -25.60
N ALA A 295 15.30 9.72 -26.87
CA ALA A 295 16.40 10.40 -27.55
C ALA A 295 16.05 11.87 -27.79
N THR A 296 14.85 12.16 -28.29
CA THR A 296 14.38 13.53 -28.48
C THR A 296 14.18 14.24 -27.14
N TYR A 297 13.60 13.56 -26.15
CA TYR A 297 13.40 14.12 -24.81
C TYR A 297 14.73 14.55 -24.17
N ILE A 298 15.75 13.68 -24.20
CA ILE A 298 17.07 13.96 -23.62
C ILE A 298 17.76 15.12 -24.34
N LYS A 299 17.61 15.24 -25.66
CA LYS A 299 18.16 16.38 -26.43
C LYS A 299 17.47 17.71 -26.10
N GLN A 300 16.21 17.68 -25.68
CA GLN A 300 15.44 18.86 -25.29
C GLN A 300 15.57 19.22 -23.80
N LEU A 301 16.37 18.47 -23.03
CA LEU A 301 16.60 18.77 -21.63
C LEU A 301 17.12 20.19 -21.44
N GLN A 302 16.67 20.82 -20.36
CA GLN A 302 17.10 22.16 -20.00
C GLN A 302 18.63 22.21 -19.81
N PRO A 303 19.30 23.24 -20.33
CA PRO A 303 20.73 23.41 -20.10
C PRO A 303 21.03 23.65 -18.62
N GLY A 304 22.26 23.32 -18.20
CA GLY A 304 22.73 23.55 -16.83
C GLY A 304 22.46 22.42 -15.83
N LEU A 305 22.13 21.22 -16.31
CA LEU A 305 22.17 20.02 -15.49
C LEU A 305 23.62 19.64 -15.21
N SER A 306 23.96 19.47 -13.94
CA SER A 306 25.27 18.95 -13.54
C SER A 306 25.34 17.44 -13.66
N HIS A 307 24.28 16.76 -13.20
CA HIS A 307 24.21 15.31 -13.15
C HIS A 307 22.86 14.81 -13.69
N VAL A 308 22.88 13.61 -14.25
CA VAL A 308 21.70 12.88 -14.70
C VAL A 308 21.74 11.48 -14.10
N VAL A 309 20.59 11.02 -13.62
CA VAL A 309 20.42 9.67 -13.08
C VAL A 309 19.51 8.89 -14.01
N ALA A 310 19.91 7.67 -14.37
CA ALA A 310 19.06 6.76 -15.12
C ALA A 310 19.35 5.30 -14.78
N PHE A 311 18.39 4.43 -15.08
CA PHE A 311 18.60 2.99 -15.02
C PHE A 311 19.41 2.49 -16.24
N GLU A 312 20.03 1.33 -16.07
CA GLU A 312 20.86 0.66 -17.06
C GLU A 312 20.26 0.55 -18.49
N PRO A 313 18.95 0.34 -18.71
CA PRO A 313 18.38 0.31 -20.05
C PRO A 313 18.58 1.58 -20.88
N LEU A 314 18.85 2.73 -20.24
CA LEU A 314 19.13 4.00 -20.92
C LEU A 314 20.64 4.27 -21.13
N HIS A 315 21.51 3.34 -20.71
CA HIS A 315 22.96 3.54 -20.71
C HIS A 315 23.54 3.79 -22.11
N GLU A 316 23.19 2.96 -23.10
CA GLU A 316 23.68 3.11 -24.47
C GLU A 316 23.27 4.46 -25.07
N LEU A 317 22.02 4.87 -24.85
CA LEU A 317 21.49 6.14 -25.34
C LEU A 317 22.21 7.34 -24.72
N LEU A 318 22.34 7.37 -23.38
CA LEU A 318 23.01 8.47 -22.69
C LEU A 318 24.48 8.59 -23.11
N THR A 319 25.19 7.46 -23.23
CA THR A 319 26.59 7.46 -23.67
C THR A 319 26.72 7.96 -25.11
N SER A 320 25.79 7.58 -26.01
CA SER A 320 25.77 8.08 -27.40
C SER A 320 25.53 9.59 -27.50
N LEU A 321 24.90 10.19 -26.49
CA LEU A 321 24.62 11.62 -26.39
C LEU A 321 25.72 12.39 -25.63
N GLY A 322 26.82 11.72 -25.26
CA GLY A 322 28.00 12.34 -24.63
C GLY A 322 27.95 12.43 -23.11
N TYR A 323 26.97 11.81 -22.44
CA TYR A 323 26.97 11.71 -20.99
C TYR A 323 28.05 10.73 -20.51
N VAL A 324 28.80 11.13 -19.48
CA VAL A 324 29.90 10.32 -18.93
C VAL A 324 29.46 9.65 -17.64
N GLU A 325 29.60 8.33 -17.56
CA GLU A 325 29.31 7.58 -16.33
C GLU A 325 30.28 7.97 -15.21
N GLN A 326 29.74 8.46 -14.10
CA GLN A 326 30.50 8.83 -12.91
C GLN A 326 30.49 7.69 -11.88
N LYS A 327 29.31 7.12 -11.61
CA LYS A 327 29.14 6.07 -10.62
C LYS A 327 27.92 5.20 -10.91
N ARG A 328 28.07 3.90 -10.66
CA ARG A 328 27.02 2.89 -10.80
C ARG A 328 26.74 2.24 -9.47
N PHE A 329 25.45 2.03 -9.18
CA PHE A 329 24.98 1.40 -7.96
C PHE A 329 24.10 0.21 -8.30
N PHE A 330 24.36 -0.89 -7.60
CA PHE A 330 23.50 -2.06 -7.70
C PHE A 330 22.08 -1.72 -7.26
N ASN A 331 21.10 -1.94 -8.13
CA ASN A 331 19.70 -1.72 -7.80
C ASN A 331 18.92 -3.01 -7.65
N SER A 332 18.83 -3.83 -8.69
CA SER A 332 18.02 -5.05 -8.62
C SER A 332 18.45 -6.10 -9.65
N ASP A 333 18.49 -7.36 -9.24
CA ASP A 333 18.74 -8.50 -10.14
C ASP A 333 17.56 -8.72 -11.12
N PHE A 334 16.35 -8.31 -10.74
CA PHE A 334 15.13 -8.37 -11.55
C PHE A 334 14.17 -7.26 -11.11
N HIS A 335 13.25 -6.85 -11.99
CA HIS A 335 12.13 -5.98 -11.62
C HIS A 335 10.93 -6.30 -12.55
N TRP A 336 9.70 -5.93 -12.19
CA TRP A 336 8.54 -6.23 -13.03
C TRP A 336 8.40 -5.25 -14.21
N ASP A 337 8.84 -4.01 -14.02
CA ASP A 337 9.01 -3.00 -15.05
C ASP A 337 10.42 -3.11 -15.67
N PRO A 338 10.56 -3.45 -16.97
CA PRO A 338 11.86 -3.56 -17.64
C PRO A 338 12.63 -2.24 -17.69
N ARG A 339 11.95 -1.09 -17.54
CA ARG A 339 12.58 0.24 -17.52
C ARG A 339 13.39 0.48 -16.24
N ARG A 340 13.17 -0.31 -15.18
CA ARG A 340 13.91 -0.26 -13.90
C ARG A 340 14.86 -1.45 -13.74
N TRP A 341 15.14 -2.20 -14.80
CA TRP A 341 16.05 -3.36 -14.75
C TRP A 341 17.50 -2.94 -14.51
N GLY A 342 18.25 -3.82 -13.86
CA GLY A 342 19.68 -3.68 -13.67
C GLY A 342 20.05 -2.60 -12.66
N ASP A 343 21.18 -1.97 -12.89
CA ASP A 343 21.77 -0.98 -12.01
C ASP A 343 21.22 0.43 -12.25
N ILE A 344 21.38 1.30 -11.25
CA ILE A 344 21.11 2.74 -11.38
C ILE A 344 22.44 3.49 -11.48
N ILE A 345 22.52 4.40 -12.45
CA ILE A 345 23.78 5.01 -12.88
C ILE A 345 23.65 6.53 -12.80
N VAL A 346 24.69 7.17 -12.28
CA VAL A 346 24.86 8.62 -12.21
C VAL A 346 25.85 9.05 -13.29
N TYR A 347 25.44 10.03 -14.09
CA TYR A 347 26.19 10.58 -15.21
C TYR A 347 26.47 12.05 -14.99
N THR A 348 27.63 12.50 -15.47
CA THR A 348 27.95 13.93 -15.62
C THR A 348 27.46 14.41 -16.98
N SER A 349 26.83 15.60 -17.00
CA SER A 349 26.33 16.21 -18.23
C SER A 349 27.48 16.64 -19.16
N PRO A 350 27.34 16.45 -20.49
CA PRO A 350 28.35 16.87 -21.48
C PRO A 350 28.59 18.38 -21.50
N GLN A 351 27.67 19.19 -20.95
CA GLN A 351 27.80 20.65 -20.88
C GLN A 351 28.82 21.13 -19.81
N LEU A 352 29.39 20.21 -19.02
CA LEU A 352 30.39 20.48 -17.98
C LEU A 352 31.81 20.00 -18.32
N VAL A 353 32.02 19.44 -19.53
CA VAL A 353 33.35 19.00 -20.00
C VAL A 353 33.97 20.03 -20.94
#